data_AF-A0AAU1J1Q1-F1
#
_entry.id   AF-A0AAU1J1Q1-F1
#
_cell.length_a   1.000
_cell.length_b   1.000
_cell.length_c   1.000
_cell.angle_alpha   90.00
_cell.angle_beta   90.00
_cell.angle_gamma   90.00
#
_symmetry.space_group_name_H-M   'P 1'
#
loop_
_entity.id
_entity.type
_entity.pdbx_description
1 polymer ?
#
loop_
_entity_poly.entity_id
_entity_poly.type
_entity_poly.pdbx_seq_one_letter_code
_entity_poly.pdbx_strand_id
1 'polypeptide(L)'
;MTDWNAESQPPDEPDGVPVPIRVIVHPPLAKGGRRVRVDGVILGLAHSATDVAEFLRRAGLDIDPAELAGQPWIDWRGVGPERWGPETGN
;
A
#
# COMPACT_ATOMS: atom_id res chain seq x y z
N MET A 1 38.40 26.17 15.40
CA MET A 1 38.36 27.30 14.45
C MET A 1 38.99 26.81 13.17
N THR A 2 38.28 26.30 12.17
CA THR A 2 36.84 26.11 11.95
C THR A 2 36.71 24.93 10.98
N ASP A 3 35.72 24.09 11.27
CA ASP A 3 35.07 23.07 10.46
C ASP A 3 35.58 22.80 9.05
N TRP A 4 36.04 21.57 8.81
CA TRP A 4 35.85 20.95 7.50
C TRP A 4 35.51 19.46 7.71
N ASN A 5 34.27 19.22 8.14
CA ASN A 5 33.64 17.90 8.12
C ASN A 5 33.34 17.55 6.65
N ALA A 6 34.34 17.04 5.92
CA ALA A 6 34.24 16.66 4.51
C ALA A 6 33.61 15.27 4.29
N GLU A 7 32.67 14.87 5.14
CA GLU A 7 31.93 13.60 5.00
C GLU A 7 30.43 13.84 5.16
N SER A 8 29.89 14.86 4.47
CA SER A 8 28.44 15.15 4.46
C SER A 8 27.81 15.12 3.07
N GLN A 9 28.39 14.36 2.15
CA GLN A 9 27.60 13.84 1.04
C GLN A 9 27.68 12.31 1.09
N PRO A 10 26.55 11.60 1.31
CA PRO A 10 26.54 10.18 0.96
C PRO A 10 27.00 10.05 -0.50
N PRO A 11 27.82 9.04 -0.82
CA PRO A 11 28.36 8.89 -2.17
C PRO A 11 27.17 8.83 -3.13
N ASP A 12 27.28 9.52 -4.28
CA ASP A 12 26.35 9.43 -5.40
C ASP A 12 25.71 8.04 -5.46
N GLU A 13 24.45 7.92 -5.04
CA GLU A 13 23.75 6.64 -5.04
C GLU A 13 23.67 6.15 -6.50
N PRO A 14 24.29 5.01 -6.85
CA PRO A 14 24.27 4.53 -8.22
C PRO A 14 22.85 4.05 -8.54
N ASP A 15 22.22 4.64 -9.56
CA ASP A 15 21.05 4.09 -10.27
C ASP A 15 19.93 3.46 -9.41
N GLY A 16 18.98 4.31 -8.98
CA GLY A 16 17.61 3.89 -8.70
C GLY A 16 17.45 2.73 -7.72
N VAL A 17 17.64 2.97 -6.42
CA VAL A 17 17.11 2.07 -5.39
C VAL A 17 15.64 1.82 -5.73
N PRO A 18 15.22 0.57 -6.04
CA PRO A 18 13.83 0.32 -6.36
C PRO A 18 13.02 0.76 -5.14
N VAL A 19 12.15 1.76 -5.33
CA VAL A 19 11.24 2.17 -4.27
C VAL A 19 10.48 0.91 -3.85
N PRO A 20 10.48 0.55 -2.55
CA PRO A 20 9.83 -0.68 -2.12
C PRO A 20 8.35 -0.56 -2.49
N ILE A 21 7.83 -1.60 -3.15
CA ILE A 21 6.45 -1.65 -3.63
C ILE A 21 5.53 -1.27 -2.48
N ARG A 22 4.75 -0.21 -2.68
CA ARG A 22 3.83 0.29 -1.65
C ARG A 22 2.40 0.14 -2.12
N VAL A 23 1.68 -0.75 -1.46
CA VAL A 23 0.25 -0.90 -1.66
C VAL A 23 -0.49 -0.06 -0.64
N ILE A 24 -1.37 0.81 -1.11
CA ILE A 24 -2.22 1.65 -0.27
C ILE A 24 -3.65 1.24 -0.50
N VAL A 25 -4.31 0.83 0.58
CA VAL A 25 -5.74 0.58 0.60
C VAL A 25 -6.40 1.75 1.33
N HIS A 26 -7.10 2.60 0.59
CA HIS A 26 -7.76 3.77 1.14
C HIS A 26 -8.90 3.40 2.10
N PRO A 27 -9.38 4.36 2.92
CA PRO A 27 -10.55 4.12 3.76
C PRO A 27 -11.77 3.71 2.94
N PRO A 28 -12.73 2.99 3.53
CA PRO A 28 -14.00 2.66 2.89
C PRO A 28 -14.71 3.91 2.37
N LEU A 29 -15.26 3.82 1.16
CA LEU A 29 -16.14 4.86 0.64
C LEU A 29 -17.51 4.77 1.30
N ALA A 30 -18.24 5.89 1.33
CA ALA A 30 -19.60 5.92 1.87
C ALA A 30 -20.57 4.94 1.16
N LYS A 31 -20.31 4.64 -0.12
CA LYS A 31 -21.07 3.67 -0.92
C LYS A 31 -20.55 2.23 -0.79
N GLY A 32 -19.53 2.00 0.03
CA GLY A 32 -18.82 0.73 0.12
C GLY A 32 -17.60 0.65 -0.79
N GLY A 33 -16.77 -0.34 -0.50
CA GLY A 33 -15.50 -0.61 -1.16
C GLY A 33 -14.37 0.32 -0.73
N ARG A 34 -13.15 -0.05 -1.12
CA ARG A 34 -11.91 0.67 -0.86
C ARG A 34 -11.11 0.82 -2.14
N ARG A 35 -10.57 2.01 -2.37
CA ARG A 35 -9.69 2.25 -3.51
C ARG A 35 -8.32 1.66 -3.23
N VAL A 36 -7.79 0.88 -4.17
CA VAL A 36 -6.47 0.22 -4.07
C VAL A 36 -5.49 0.91 -5.02
N ARG A 37 -4.30 1.22 -4.51
CA ARG A 37 -3.20 1.85 -5.26
C ARG A 37 -1.90 1.08 -5.05
N VAL A 38 -1.10 0.94 -6.10
CA VAL A 38 0.26 0.37 -6.05
C VAL A 38 1.21 1.34 -6.73
N ASP A 39 2.25 1.77 -6.04
CA ASP A 39 3.31 2.66 -6.57
C ASP A 39 2.79 3.89 -7.34
N GLY A 40 1.67 4.46 -6.87
CA GLY A 40 1.06 5.62 -7.50
C GLY A 40 -0.11 5.32 -8.44
N VAL A 41 -0.24 4.09 -8.93
CA VAL A 41 -1.25 3.67 -9.90
C VAL A 41 -2.48 3.07 -9.20
N ILE A 42 -3.67 3.58 -9.55
CA ILE A 42 -4.93 3.05 -9.00
C ILE A 42 -5.28 1.75 -9.74
N LEU A 43 -5.41 0.64 -9.01
CA LEU A 43 -5.79 -0.65 -9.58
C LEU A 43 -7.31 -0.84 -9.65
N GLY A 44 -8.06 -0.27 -8.71
CA GLY A 44 -9.52 -0.38 -8.71
C GLY A 44 -10.19 -0.08 -7.37
N LEU A 45 -11.48 -0.42 -7.31
CA LEU A 45 -12.32 -0.39 -6.11
C LEU A 45 -12.58 -1.84 -5.66
N ALA A 46 -12.00 -2.23 -4.52
CA ALA A 46 -12.16 -3.54 -3.93
C ALA A 46 -13.27 -3.54 -2.88
N HIS A 47 -14.11 -4.57 -2.83
CA HIS A 47 -15.17 -4.72 -1.83
C HIS A 47 -14.82 -5.79 -0.78
N SER A 48 -13.68 -6.46 -0.96
CA SER A 48 -13.17 -7.51 -0.07
C SER A 48 -11.65 -7.63 -0.18
N ALA A 49 -11.03 -8.36 0.75
CA ALA A 49 -9.61 -8.72 0.68
C ALA A 49 -9.29 -9.56 -0.57
N THR A 50 -10.23 -10.41 -1.00
CA THR A 50 -10.10 -11.19 -2.24
C THR A 50 -9.97 -10.31 -3.47
N ASP A 51 -10.75 -9.22 -3.56
CA ASP A 51 -10.64 -8.28 -4.67
C ASP A 51 -9.27 -7.58 -4.69
N VAL A 52 -8.71 -7.27 -3.51
CA VAL A 52 -7.35 -6.72 -3.41
C VAL A 52 -6.33 -7.71 -3.92
N ALA A 53 -6.37 -8.97 -3.46
CA ALA A 53 -5.46 -10.02 -3.93
C ALA A 53 -5.55 -10.21 -5.44
N GLU A 54 -6.75 -10.18 -6.03
CA GLU A 54 -6.94 -10.27 -7.49
C GLU A 54 -6.34 -9.07 -8.23
N PHE A 55 -6.45 -7.85 -7.69
CA PHE A 55 -5.79 -6.68 -8.27
C PHE A 55 -4.27 -6.81 -8.22
N LEU A 56 -3.72 -7.25 -7.09
CA LEU A 56 -2.30 -7.45 -6.90
C LEU A 56 -1.76 -8.56 -7.81
N ARG A 57 -2.45 -9.70 -7.92
CA ARG A 57 -2.08 -10.79 -8.84
C ARG A 57 -1.99 -10.31 -10.27
N ARG A 58 -2.94 -9.48 -10.72
CA ARG A 58 -2.92 -8.87 -12.07
C ARG A 58 -1.79 -7.86 -12.25
N ALA A 59 -1.28 -7.29 -11.17
CA ALA A 59 -0.09 -6.43 -11.14
C ALA A 59 1.23 -7.21 -10.93
N GLY A 60 1.19 -8.55 -10.89
CA GLY A 60 2.36 -9.40 -10.69
C GLY A 60 2.76 -9.65 -9.23
N LEU A 61 1.90 -9.27 -8.28
CA LEU A 61 2.09 -9.42 -6.84
C LEU A 61 1.11 -10.47 -6.31
N ASP A 62 1.52 -11.74 -6.35
CA ASP A 62 0.67 -12.84 -5.89
C ASP A 62 0.73 -12.98 -4.37
N ILE A 63 -0.43 -12.98 -3.72
CA ILE A 63 -0.57 -13.07 -2.27
C ILE A 63 -1.94 -13.64 -1.88
N ASP A 64 -1.98 -14.44 -0.83
CA ASP A 64 -3.23 -14.96 -0.28
C ASP A 64 -4.06 -13.82 0.38
N PRO A 65 -5.38 -13.74 0.11
CA PRO A 65 -6.25 -12.76 0.75
C PRO A 65 -6.15 -12.71 2.29
N ALA A 66 -5.89 -13.85 2.95
CA ALA A 66 -5.76 -13.95 4.40
C ALA A 66 -4.46 -13.33 4.94
N GLU A 67 -3.41 -13.24 4.11
CA GLU A 67 -2.11 -12.71 4.51
C GLU A 67 -2.01 -11.19 4.35
N LEU A 68 -2.87 -10.58 3.52
CA LEU A 68 -2.85 -9.14 3.21
C LEU A 68 -2.84 -8.25 4.46
N ALA A 69 -3.56 -8.63 5.51
CA ALA A 69 -3.68 -7.85 6.74
C ALA A 69 -2.34 -7.70 7.48
N GLY A 70 -1.45 -8.71 7.36
CA GLY A 70 -0.18 -8.77 8.09
C GLY A 70 1.02 -8.25 7.31
N GLN A 71 0.86 -7.91 6.03
CA GLN A 71 1.99 -7.49 5.20
C GLN A 71 2.44 -6.06 5.51
N PRO A 72 3.73 -5.84 5.82
CA PRO A 72 4.23 -4.51 6.21
C PRO A 72 4.27 -3.49 5.06
N TRP A 73 4.22 -3.97 3.81
CA TRP A 73 4.20 -3.15 2.61
C TRP A 73 2.77 -2.77 2.16
N ILE A 74 1.75 -3.24 2.88
CA ILE A 74 0.35 -2.87 2.68
C ILE A 74 -0.07 -1.86 3.74
N ASP A 75 -0.44 -0.68 3.28
CA ASP A 75 -0.87 0.44 4.10
C ASP A 75 -2.40 0.53 4.11
N TRP A 76 -3.00 0.02 5.19
CA TRP A 76 -4.43 0.11 5.45
C TRP A 76 -4.78 1.48 6.03
N ARG A 77 -5.39 2.34 5.22
CA ARG A 77 -5.81 3.68 5.65
C ARG A 77 -7.21 3.66 6.26
N GLY A 78 -7.37 4.41 7.34
CA GLY A 78 -8.64 4.51 8.07
C GLY A 78 -8.86 3.29 8.95
N VAL A 79 -10.04 2.67 8.81
CA VAL A 79 -10.39 1.43 9.53
C VAL A 79 -9.62 0.23 8.94
N GLY A 80 -9.40 -0.81 9.75
CA GLY A 80 -8.57 -1.96 9.39
C GLY A 80 -9.15 -2.84 8.27
N PRO A 81 -8.41 -3.87 7.81
CA PRO A 81 -8.76 -4.74 6.68
C PRO A 81 -10.11 -5.46 6.81
N GLU A 82 -10.69 -5.51 8.00
CA GLU A 82 -11.97 -6.14 8.31
C GLU A 82 -13.20 -5.35 7.82
N ARG A 83 -13.07 -4.04 7.61
CA ARG A 83 -14.23 -3.17 7.32
C ARG A 83 -14.23 -2.67 5.86
N TRP A 84 -15.29 -2.87 5.10
CA TRP A 84 -15.32 -2.54 3.66
C TRP A 84 -16.41 -1.55 3.25
N GLY A 85 -17.27 -1.15 4.16
CA GLY A 85 -18.33 -0.19 3.93
C GLY A 85 -18.81 0.42 5.25
N PRO A 86 -19.88 1.22 5.22
CA PRO A 86 -20.55 1.59 6.47
C PRO A 86 -20.89 0.32 7.24
N GLU A 87 -20.74 0.37 8.56
CA GLU A 87 -21.26 -0.70 9.43
C GLU A 87 -22.71 -0.95 9.03
N THR A 88 -23.00 -2.11 8.44
CA THR A 88 -24.37 -2.61 8.38
C THR A 88 -24.74 -3.01 9.80
N GLY A 89 -24.95 -2.01 10.66
CA GLY A 89 -25.53 -2.14 11.97
C GLY A 89 -27.04 -2.24 11.78
N ASN A 90 -27.59 -3.42 12.06
CA ASN A 90 -29.02 -3.64 12.23
C ASN A 90 -29.47 -3.11 13.59
#